data_AF-A0A1F3VE74-F1
#
_entry.id   AF-A0A1F3VE74-F1
#
_cell.length_a   1.000
_cell.length_b   1.000
_cell.length_c   1.000
_cell.angle_alpha   90.00
_cell.angle_beta   90.00
_cell.angle_gamma   90.00
#
_symmetry.space_group_name_H-M   'P 1'
#
loop_
_entity.id
_entity.type
_entity.pdbx_description
1 polymer ?
#
loop_
_entity_poly.entity_id
_entity_poly.type
_entity_poly.pdbx_seq_one_letter_code
_entity_poly.pdbx_strand_id
1 'polypeptide(L)'
;MPNKVLDFVQKRKESVEKKRRSFERIMFQNVMGVYTALDQDGVIYPIGLVDISKEGCLFEVAADQSKESKLAKGTEFTLRLYFTEKSYIPAIVKIRYCQEYIAEDGQLYWRYGAEFDQSTSSYHALGSFIEFLYHFAENSVIDHGDVKAFFL
;
A
#
# COMPACT_ATOMS: atom_id res chain seq x y z
N MET A 1 11.08 -39.11 17.00
CA MET A 1 10.58 -38.00 16.16
C MET A 1 11.37 -36.76 16.55
N PRO A 2 12.08 -36.06 15.66
CA PRO A 2 12.94 -34.96 16.08
C PRO A 2 12.06 -33.77 16.51
N ASN A 3 12.35 -33.22 17.68
CA ASN A 3 11.72 -32.02 18.21
C ASN A 3 11.85 -30.88 17.19
N LYS A 4 10.74 -30.51 16.58
CA LYS A 4 10.64 -29.34 15.71
C LYS A 4 10.73 -28.12 16.63
N VAL A 5 11.95 -27.65 16.87
CA VAL A 5 12.21 -26.41 17.62
C VAL A 5 11.48 -25.29 16.88
N LEU A 6 10.33 -24.90 17.40
CA LEU A 6 9.57 -23.76 16.90
C LEU A 6 10.34 -22.50 17.26
N ASP A 7 10.93 -21.86 16.26
CA ASP A 7 11.47 -20.52 16.43
C ASP A 7 10.30 -19.55 16.62
N PHE A 8 9.98 -19.31 17.89
CA PHE A 8 8.92 -18.38 18.30
C PHE A 8 9.22 -16.95 17.86
N VAL A 9 10.48 -16.58 17.66
CA VAL A 9 10.88 -15.26 17.16
C VAL A 9 10.53 -15.15 15.68
N GLN A 10 10.86 -16.17 14.87
CA GLN A 10 10.51 -16.20 13.46
C GLN A 10 8.99 -16.22 13.24
N LYS A 11 8.25 -17.07 13.96
CA LYS A 11 6.79 -17.12 13.87
C LYS A 11 6.12 -15.81 14.26
N ARG A 12 6.65 -15.11 15.27
CA ARG A 12 6.14 -13.79 15.67
C ARG A 12 6.35 -12.76 14.55
N LYS A 13 7.55 -12.72 13.95
CA LYS A 13 7.83 -11.84 12.79
C LYS A 13 6.87 -12.10 11.63
N GLU A 14 6.68 -13.36 11.25
CA GLU A 14 5.74 -13.73 10.18
C GLU A 14 4.29 -13.31 10.49
N SER A 15 3.86 -13.47 11.75
CA SER A 15 2.51 -13.09 12.17
C SER A 15 2.31 -11.56 12.17
N VAL A 16 3.30 -10.79 12.62
CA VAL A 16 3.28 -9.32 12.60
C VAL A 16 3.25 -8.83 11.16
N GLU A 17 4.11 -9.35 10.29
CA GLU A 17 4.16 -9.01 8.86
C GLU A 17 2.86 -9.30 8.12
N LYS A 18 2.20 -10.42 8.46
CA LYS A 18 0.89 -10.76 7.88
C LYS A 18 -0.20 -9.80 8.35
N LYS A 19 -0.23 -9.45 9.64
CA LYS A 19 -1.17 -8.46 10.18
C LYS A 19 -0.96 -7.09 9.53
N ARG A 20 0.30 -6.67 9.39
CA ARG A 20 0.70 -5.41 8.76
C ARG A 20 0.15 -5.30 7.34
N ARG A 21 0.48 -6.26 6.47
CA ARG A 21 -0.01 -6.28 5.08
C ARG A 21 -1.53 -6.31 4.98
N SER A 22 -2.19 -7.06 5.87
CA SER A 22 -3.65 -7.10 5.91
C SER A 22 -4.27 -5.76 6.29
N PHE A 23 -3.68 -5.06 7.27
CA PHE A 23 -4.15 -3.75 7.71
C PHE A 23 -3.89 -2.66 6.67
N GLU A 24 -2.68 -2.61 6.11
CA GLU A 24 -2.31 -1.68 5.03
C GLU A 24 -3.29 -1.81 3.87
N ARG A 25 -3.53 -3.04 3.39
CA ARG A 25 -4.49 -3.29 2.31
C ARG A 25 -5.90 -2.80 2.66
N ILE A 26 -6.40 -3.07 3.86
CA ILE A 26 -7.72 -2.59 4.32
C ILE A 26 -7.76 -1.06 4.43
N MET A 27 -6.72 -0.42 4.95
CA MET A 27 -6.64 1.04 5.08
C MET A 27 -6.60 1.73 3.71
N PHE A 28 -5.81 1.21 2.77
CA PHE A 28 -5.73 1.79 1.43
C PHE A 28 -6.96 1.48 0.57
N GLN A 29 -7.66 0.37 0.83
CA GLN A 29 -8.91 0.07 0.14
C GLN A 29 -10.11 0.85 0.70
N ASN A 30 -10.16 1.08 2.02
CA ASN A 30 -11.37 1.58 2.68
C ASN A 30 -11.26 3.01 3.24
N VAL A 31 -10.05 3.55 3.45
CA VAL A 31 -9.85 4.82 4.18
C VAL A 31 -9.14 5.88 3.35
N MET A 32 -8.18 5.52 2.49
CA MET A 32 -7.45 6.48 1.67
C MET A 32 -7.70 6.26 0.18
N GLY A 33 -8.20 7.29 -0.50
CA GLY A 33 -8.17 7.32 -1.96
C GLY A 33 -6.74 7.61 -2.43
N VAL A 34 -6.09 6.66 -3.08
CA VAL A 34 -4.79 6.90 -3.71
C VAL A 34 -5.00 7.19 -5.18
N TYR A 35 -4.62 8.39 -5.61
CA TYR A 35 -4.68 8.79 -7.01
C TYR A 35 -3.28 9.12 -7.49
N THR A 36 -3.00 8.80 -8.75
CA THR A 36 -1.75 9.18 -9.38
C THR A 36 -1.97 10.40 -10.25
N ALA A 37 -1.12 11.42 -10.10
CA ALA A 37 -0.96 12.44 -11.12
C ALA A 37 0.25 12.08 -11.98
N LEU A 38 0.02 11.80 -13.26
CA LEU A 38 1.09 11.77 -14.25
C LEU A 38 1.37 13.21 -14.71
N ASP A 39 2.64 13.60 -14.70
CA ASP A 39 3.11 14.91 -15.19
C ASP A 39 3.98 14.65 -16.44
N GLN A 40 3.59 15.07 -17.65
CA GLN A 40 3.71 16.45 -18.20
C GLN A 40 2.39 17.08 -18.68
N ASP A 41 1.29 16.32 -18.71
CA ASP A 41 -0.03 16.77 -19.22
C ASP A 41 -1.10 16.88 -18.11
N GLY A 42 -0.72 16.68 -16.85
CA GLY A 42 -1.62 16.81 -15.70
C GLY A 42 -2.72 15.75 -15.60
N VAL A 43 -2.56 14.61 -16.27
CA VAL A 43 -3.55 13.53 -16.27
C VAL A 43 -3.55 12.84 -14.91
N ILE A 44 -4.67 12.94 -14.21
CA ILE A 44 -4.91 12.25 -12.95
C ILE A 44 -5.76 11.03 -13.25
N TYR A 45 -5.29 9.84 -12.88
CA TYR A 45 -6.10 8.62 -12.94
C TYR A 45 -6.01 7.84 -11.63
N PRO A 46 -7.06 7.08 -11.29
CA PRO A 46 -7.07 6.28 -10.09
C PRO A 46 -6.06 5.13 -10.20
N ILE A 47 -5.38 4.83 -9.10
CA ILE A 47 -4.52 3.66 -8.98
C ILE A 47 -4.93 2.84 -7.77
N GLY A 48 -4.67 1.54 -7.82
CA GLY A 48 -4.78 0.67 -6.65
C GLY A 48 -3.44 0.63 -5.93
N LEU A 49 -3.34 1.19 -4.72
CA LEU A 49 -2.15 0.95 -3.88
C LEU A 49 -2.24 -0.44 -3.25
N VAL A 50 -1.26 -1.29 -3.54
CA VAL A 50 -1.22 -2.69 -3.10
C VAL A 50 -0.42 -2.84 -1.81
N ASP A 51 0.73 -2.17 -1.74
CA ASP A 51 1.66 -2.24 -0.61
C ASP A 51 2.43 -0.93 -0.46
N ILE A 52 2.87 -0.61 0.75
CA ILE A 52 3.71 0.55 1.05
C ILE A 52 4.75 0.20 2.11
N SER A 53 5.96 0.73 1.93
CA SER A 53 7.00 0.73 2.94
C SER A 53 7.63 2.10 3.07
N LYS A 54 8.55 2.27 4.02
CA LYS A 54 9.34 3.52 4.10
C LYS A 54 10.09 3.76 2.77
N GLU A 55 10.61 2.73 2.15
CA GLU A 55 11.45 2.84 0.95
C GLU A 55 10.65 3.01 -0.34
N GLY A 56 9.44 2.48 -0.42
CA GLY A 56 8.70 2.47 -1.68
C GLY A 56 7.29 1.95 -1.58
N CYS A 57 6.67 1.71 -2.72
CA CYS A 57 5.32 1.18 -2.81
C CYS A 57 5.13 0.26 -4.00
N LEU A 58 4.08 -0.56 -3.91
CA LEU A 58 3.56 -1.36 -4.99
C LEU A 58 2.17 -0.85 -5.34
N PHE A 59 1.94 -0.51 -6.59
CA PHE A 59 0.63 -0.06 -7.05
C PHE A 59 0.23 -0.65 -8.40
N GLU A 60 -1.04 -0.55 -8.73
CA GLU A 60 -1.68 -1.14 -9.90
C GLU A 60 -2.49 -0.11 -10.67
N VAL A 61 -2.46 -0.27 -12.00
CA VAL A 61 -3.29 0.50 -12.94
C VAL A 61 -4.02 -0.49 -13.81
N ALA A 62 -5.34 -0.35 -13.94
CA ALA A 62 -6.12 -1.21 -14.82
C ALA A 62 -5.70 -0.96 -16.28
N ALA A 63 -5.49 -2.04 -17.05
CA ALA A 63 -4.92 -1.94 -18.40
C ALA A 63 -5.85 -1.22 -19.40
N ASP A 64 -7.14 -1.22 -19.13
CA ASP A 64 -8.17 -0.47 -19.88
C ASP A 64 -8.16 1.04 -19.57
N GLN A 65 -7.61 1.45 -18.42
CA GLN A 65 -7.48 2.84 -18.00
C GLN A 65 -6.12 3.45 -18.36
N SER A 66 -5.10 2.62 -18.61
CA SER A 66 -3.80 3.10 -19.10
C SER A 66 -3.94 3.53 -20.57
N LYS A 67 -4.29 4.80 -20.80
CA LYS A 67 -4.26 5.41 -22.15
C LYS A 67 -2.85 5.47 -22.74
N GLU A 68 -1.82 5.41 -21.90
CA GLU A 68 -0.42 5.43 -22.30
C GLU A 68 0.20 4.03 -22.23
N SER A 69 1.14 3.77 -23.14
CA SER A 69 2.04 2.63 -23.07
C SER A 69 2.67 2.55 -21.69
N LYS A 70 2.50 1.42 -21.00
CA LYS A 70 3.24 0.95 -19.81
C LYS A 70 4.34 1.93 -19.32
N LEU A 71 4.17 2.50 -18.11
CA LEU A 71 5.16 3.40 -17.52
C LEU A 71 6.56 2.77 -17.56
N ALA A 72 7.52 3.50 -18.12
CA ALA A 72 8.88 3.04 -18.27
C ALA A 72 9.60 2.95 -16.92
N LYS A 73 10.58 2.06 -16.84
CA LYS A 73 11.50 2.03 -15.70
C LYS A 73 12.28 3.33 -15.64
N GLY A 74 12.42 3.87 -14.43
CA GLY A 74 13.13 5.13 -14.19
C GLY A 74 12.26 6.38 -14.33
N THR A 75 11.02 6.26 -14.82
CA THR A 75 10.06 7.37 -14.83
C THR A 75 9.79 7.83 -13.40
N GLU A 76 9.84 9.15 -13.21
CA GLU A 76 9.52 9.82 -11.95
C GLU A 76 8.17 10.54 -12.09
N PHE A 77 7.34 10.48 -11.05
CA PHE A 77 6.04 11.15 -11.01
C PHE A 77 5.57 11.32 -9.56
N THR A 78 4.48 12.07 -9.37
CA THR A 78 3.94 12.38 -8.03
C THR A 78 2.68 11.57 -7.75
N LEU A 79 2.76 10.69 -6.75
CA LEU A 79 1.60 10.08 -6.13
C LEU A 79 0.88 11.09 -5.22
N ARG A 80 -0.44 11.13 -5.31
CA ARG A 80 -1.29 11.97 -4.45
C ARG A 80 -2.08 11.05 -3.52
N LEU A 81 -1.64 10.97 -2.27
CA LEU A 81 -2.33 10.18 -1.25
C LEU A 81 -3.37 11.06 -0.56
N TYR A 82 -4.65 10.92 -0.93
CA TYR A 82 -5.73 11.75 -0.40
C TYR A 82 -6.19 11.22 0.96
N PHE A 83 -6.15 12.10 1.96
CA PHE A 83 -6.65 11.83 3.32
C PHE A 83 -8.00 12.51 3.59
N THR A 84 -8.38 13.47 2.74
CA THR A 84 -9.71 14.06 2.69
C THR A 84 -10.12 14.22 1.23
N GLU A 85 -11.36 14.63 0.98
CA GLU A 85 -11.86 14.90 -0.38
C GLU A 85 -11.03 15.93 -1.17
N LYS A 86 -10.36 16.86 -0.48
CA LYS A 86 -9.69 18.01 -1.11
C LYS A 86 -8.23 18.20 -0.70
N SER A 87 -7.67 17.32 0.13
CA SER A 87 -6.27 17.41 0.57
C SER A 87 -5.56 16.06 0.46
N TYR A 88 -4.30 16.13 0.02
CA TYR A 88 -3.45 14.97 -0.18
C TYR A 88 -2.01 15.24 0.24
N ILE A 89 -1.27 14.17 0.53
CA ILE A 89 0.18 14.20 0.68
C ILE A 89 0.82 13.82 -0.67
N PRO A 90 1.65 14.69 -1.28
CA PRO A 90 2.40 14.34 -2.47
C PRO A 90 3.61 13.47 -2.11
N ALA A 91 3.79 12.36 -2.83
CA ALA A 91 4.97 11.54 -2.74
C ALA A 91 5.60 11.37 -4.11
N ILE A 92 6.82 11.86 -4.27
CA ILE A 92 7.58 11.65 -5.51
C ILE A 92 8.08 10.21 -5.50
N VAL A 93 7.84 9.50 -6.59
CA VAL A 93 8.25 8.11 -6.75
C VAL A 93 8.97 7.88 -8.07
N LYS A 94 9.85 6.88 -8.09
CA LYS A 94 10.57 6.41 -9.26
C LYS A 94 10.25 4.95 -9.57
N ILE A 95 9.81 4.65 -10.79
CA ILE A 95 9.52 3.26 -11.21
C ILE A 95 10.80 2.43 -11.21
N ARG A 96 10.80 1.32 -10.48
CA ARG A 96 11.89 0.33 -10.45
C ARG A 96 11.61 -0.82 -11.41
N TYR A 97 10.36 -1.27 -11.48
CA TYR A 97 9.92 -2.34 -12.38
C TYR A 97 8.41 -2.27 -12.64
N CYS A 98 7.98 -2.97 -13.69
CA CYS A 98 6.57 -3.14 -14.05
C CYS A 98 6.32 -4.54 -14.61
N GLN A 99 5.22 -5.16 -14.18
CA GLN A 99 4.78 -6.48 -14.63
C GLN A 99 3.26 -6.52 -14.84
N GLU A 100 2.81 -7.44 -15.68
CA GLU A 100 1.38 -7.74 -15.82
C GLU A 100 0.89 -8.54 -14.61
N TYR A 101 -0.34 -8.27 -14.19
CA TYR A 101 -1.03 -9.00 -13.13
C TYR A 101 -2.48 -9.22 -13.55
N ILE A 102 -2.92 -10.48 -13.56
CA ILE A 102 -4.31 -10.85 -13.80
C ILE A 102 -4.93 -11.12 -12.44
N ALA A 103 -5.94 -10.34 -12.08
CA ALA A 103 -6.69 -10.52 -10.84
C ALA A 103 -7.64 -11.73 -10.94
N GLU A 104 -8.21 -12.15 -9.81
CA GLU A 104 -9.09 -13.34 -9.73
C GLU A 104 -10.37 -13.19 -10.57
N ASP A 105 -10.81 -11.96 -10.82
CA ASP A 105 -11.95 -11.61 -11.68
C ASP A 105 -11.60 -11.62 -13.19
N GLY A 106 -10.33 -11.90 -13.54
CA GLY A 106 -9.83 -11.90 -14.91
C GLY A 106 -9.43 -10.51 -15.43
N GLN A 107 -9.55 -9.45 -14.62
CA GLN A 107 -9.13 -8.10 -15.02
C GLN A 107 -7.59 -8.01 -15.08
N LEU A 108 -7.09 -7.41 -16.16
CA LEU A 108 -5.66 -7.18 -16.35
C LEU A 108 -5.23 -5.84 -15.73
N TYR A 109 -4.18 -5.91 -14.93
CA TYR A 109 -3.53 -4.76 -14.30
C TYR A 109 -2.05 -4.69 -14.69
N TRP A 110 -1.55 -3.46 -14.81
CA TRP A 110 -0.13 -3.18 -14.76
C TRP A 110 0.28 -2.92 -13.31
N ARG A 111 1.13 -3.78 -12.76
CA ARG A 111 1.66 -3.66 -11.40
C ARG A 111 3.06 -3.06 -11.41
N TYR A 112 3.24 -2.00 -10.64
CA TYR A 112 4.44 -1.18 -10.60
C TYR A 112 5.07 -1.21 -9.22
N GLY A 113 6.36 -1.56 -9.16
CA GLY A 113 7.19 -1.33 -7.98
C GLY A 113 7.90 0.01 -8.13
N ALA A 114 7.72 0.89 -7.16
CA ALA A 114 8.31 2.22 -7.15
C ALA A 114 9.02 2.53 -5.82
N GLU A 115 10.00 3.41 -5.89
CA GLU A 115 10.81 3.88 -4.76
C GLU A 115 10.48 5.34 -4.45
N PHE A 116 10.36 5.70 -3.17
CA PHE A 116 10.09 7.08 -2.75
C PHE A 116 11.33 7.96 -2.79
N ASP A 117 11.16 9.21 -3.20
CA ASP A 117 12.13 10.27 -2.90
C ASP A 117 11.95 10.73 -1.45
N GLN A 118 12.88 10.29 -0.60
CA GLN A 118 12.85 10.54 0.84
C GLN A 118 13.37 11.93 1.25
N SER A 119 13.85 12.73 0.30
CA SER A 119 14.44 14.04 0.57
C SER A 119 13.41 15.16 0.78
N THR A 120 12.14 14.88 0.47
CA THR A 120 11.07 15.89 0.48
C THR A 120 10.39 16.03 1.84
N SER A 121 9.93 17.24 2.18
CA SER A 121 9.16 17.49 3.40
C SER A 121 7.83 16.75 3.43
N SER A 122 7.19 16.58 2.27
CA SER A 122 5.97 15.79 2.15
C SER A 122 6.22 14.31 2.39
N TYR A 123 7.38 13.78 2.00
CA TYR A 123 7.77 12.42 2.37
C TYR A 123 7.95 12.28 3.88
N HIS A 124 8.50 13.25 4.61
CA HIS A 124 8.59 13.13 6.08
C HIS A 124 7.21 12.95 6.74
N ALA A 125 6.18 13.63 6.23
CA ALA A 125 4.79 13.42 6.69
C ALA A 125 4.29 12.01 6.33
N LEU A 126 4.51 11.56 5.09
CA LEU A 126 4.16 10.20 4.67
C LEU A 126 4.89 9.13 5.48
N GLY A 127 6.19 9.30 5.72
CA GLY A 127 7.01 8.37 6.50
C GLY A 127 6.54 8.25 7.95
N SER A 128 6.15 9.37 8.56
CA SER A 128 5.53 9.37 9.91
C SER A 128 4.20 8.61 9.92
N PHE A 129 3.41 8.76 8.85
CA PHE A 129 2.17 8.02 8.69
C PHE A 129 2.42 6.50 8.49
N ILE A 130 3.37 6.11 7.65
CA ILE A 130 3.78 4.71 7.46
C ILE A 130 4.25 4.11 8.78
N GLU A 131 5.05 4.85 9.56
CA GLU A 131 5.50 4.41 10.88
C GLU A 131 4.34 4.22 11.87
N PHE A 132 3.34 5.11 11.83
CA PHE A 132 2.10 4.90 12.57
C PHE A 132 1.39 3.60 12.13
N LEU A 133 1.30 3.31 10.82
CA LEU A 133 0.70 2.06 10.33
C LEU A 133 1.44 0.82 10.88
N TYR A 134 2.78 0.88 10.96
CA TYR A 134 3.59 -0.20 11.52
C TYR A 134 3.30 -0.39 13.01
N HIS A 135 3.31 0.68 13.79
CA HIS A 135 2.99 0.61 15.20
C HIS A 135 1.56 0.16 15.45
N PHE A 136 0.60 0.60 14.64
CA PHE A 136 -0.78 0.13 14.72
C PHE A 136 -0.87 -1.37 14.43
N ALA A 137 -0.22 -1.86 13.36
CA ALA A 137 -0.24 -3.29 13.03
C ALA A 137 0.38 -4.18 14.13
N GLU A 138 1.41 -3.68 14.82
CA GLU A 138 2.07 -4.38 15.92
C GLU A 138 1.24 -4.40 17.21
N ASN A 139 0.54 -3.30 17.51
CA ASN A 139 -0.09 -3.08 18.82
C ASN A 139 -1.62 -3.18 18.79
N SER A 140 -2.23 -3.25 17.61
CA SER A 140 -3.68 -3.37 17.48
C SER A 140 -4.19 -4.71 18.00
N VAL A 141 -5.35 -4.64 18.64
CA VAL A 141 -6.10 -5.79 19.14
C VAL A 141 -7.35 -5.94 18.28
N ILE A 142 -7.66 -7.17 17.90
CA ILE A 142 -8.91 -7.46 17.20
C ILE A 142 -10.04 -7.37 18.23
N ASP A 143 -10.96 -6.44 18.02
CA ASP A 143 -12.20 -6.40 18.79
C ASP A 143 -13.14 -7.49 18.25
N HIS A 144 -13.48 -8.45 19.10
CA HIS A 144 -14.44 -9.51 18.79
C HIS A 144 -15.87 -9.15 19.23
N GLY A 145 -16.08 -7.95 19.77
CA GLY A 145 -17.32 -7.49 20.37
C GLY A 145 -17.59 -8.13 21.74
N ASP A 146 -18.31 -7.41 22.61
CA ASP A 146 -18.86 -7.97 23.84
C ASP A 146 -20.06 -8.86 23.49
N VAL A 147 -19.84 -10.15 23.26
CA VAL A 147 -20.95 -11.11 23.18
C VAL A 147 -21.54 -11.27 24.57
N LYS A 148 -22.52 -10.43 24.94
CA LYS A 148 -23.40 -10.67 26.08
C LYS A 148 -24.31 -11.86 25.75
N ALA A 149 -23.82 -13.07 26.00
CA ALA A 149 -24.67 -14.24 26.02
C ALA A 149 -25.63 -14.12 27.21
N PHE A 150 -26.86 -13.68 26.96
CA PHE A 150 -27.96 -13.89 27.91
C PHE A 150 -28.34 -15.37 27.82
N PHE A 151 -27.97 -16.13 28.84
CA PHE A 151 -28.59 -17.44 29.06
C PHE A 151 -29.99 -17.18 29.63
N LEU A 152 -31.03 -17.57 28.87
CA LEU A 152 -32.41 -17.71 29.36
C LEU A 152 -32.62 -19.10 29.96
#